data_AF-A0A2D4FU88-F1
#
_entry.id   AF-A0A2D4FU88-F1
#
_cell.length_a   1.000
_cell.length_b   1.000
_cell.length_c   1.000
_cell.angle_alpha   90.00
_cell.angle_beta   90.00
_cell.angle_gamma   90.00
#
_symmetry.space_group_name_H-M   'P 1'
#
loop_
_entity.id
_entity.type
_entity.pdbx_description
1 polymer ?
#
loop_
_entity_poly.entity_id
_entity_poly.type
_entity_poly.pdbx_seq_one_letter_code
_entity_poly.pdbx_strand_id
1 'polypeptide(L)'
;MTLTEFKFIWYMEYSHRMWGRLVGLAYILPAAYFWRKGYLSQSLKGHVLALCGIVCFQGLLGWYMVKSGLEEKPDSHDIPRVSQYRLTAHLGSALVLYCYSLWTGLSLLLPQHKLPKIHQLLRLRKFAYGTSGLIFLTALSGAFVAGLDAGLVYNSFPKMGERWIPDDLLAFSPMTKNIFENPTTVQFDHRILGISSVAAITILYLLSRKISLPRRTRMAFASLLTVAYLQVTLGISTLLLYVPTPLAATHQSGSLMLLSMAVWLIHELRGIPK
;
A
#
# COMPACT_ATOMS: atom_id res chain seq x y z
N MET A 1 -12.43 -26.09 12.20
CA MET A 1 -12.05 -25.99 10.79
C MET A 1 -12.42 -27.28 10.09
N THR A 2 -13.24 -27.22 9.05
CA THR A 2 -13.56 -28.37 8.18
C THR A 2 -12.39 -28.68 7.25
N LEU A 3 -12.35 -29.89 6.66
CA LEU A 3 -11.31 -30.25 5.68
C LEU A 3 -11.30 -29.31 4.46
N THR A 4 -12.48 -28.84 4.05
CA THR A 4 -12.64 -27.92 2.92
C THR A 4 -12.02 -26.55 3.24
N GLU A 5 -12.31 -26.01 4.42
CA GLU A 5 -11.70 -24.75 4.90
C GLU A 5 -10.18 -24.87 4.99
N PHE A 6 -9.68 -25.97 5.54
CA PHE A 6 -8.25 -26.23 5.62
C PHE A 6 -7.59 -26.24 4.24
N LYS A 7 -8.14 -26.99 3.29
CA LYS A 7 -7.61 -27.06 1.92
C LYS A 7 -7.58 -25.69 1.26
N PHE A 8 -8.65 -24.90 1.42
CA PHE A 8 -8.71 -23.56 0.87
C PHE A 8 -7.58 -22.67 1.39
N ILE A 9 -7.41 -22.59 2.73
CA ILE A 9 -6.35 -21.81 3.37
C ILE A 9 -4.98 -22.30 2.91
N TRP A 10 -4.75 -23.61 2.93
CA TRP A 10 -3.48 -24.22 2.53
C TRP A 10 -3.10 -23.89 1.08
N TYR A 11 -4.05 -24.02 0.13
CA TYR A 11 -3.80 -23.70 -1.28
C TYR A 11 -3.52 -22.22 -1.49
N MET A 12 -4.22 -21.33 -0.79
CA MET A 12 -3.97 -19.89 -0.87
C MET A 12 -2.56 -19.54 -0.39
N GLU A 13 -2.16 -20.06 0.76
CA GLU A 13 -0.81 -19.82 1.29
C GLU A 13 0.29 -20.45 0.42
N TYR A 14 0.09 -21.69 -0.03
CA TYR A 14 1.03 -22.37 -0.91
C TYR A 14 1.22 -21.58 -2.20
N SER A 15 0.11 -21.16 -2.83
CA SER A 15 0.13 -20.36 -4.05
C SER A 15 0.85 -19.03 -3.84
N HIS A 16 0.58 -18.33 -2.74
CA HIS A 16 1.27 -17.10 -2.39
C HIS A 16 2.80 -17.31 -2.24
N ARG A 17 3.22 -18.38 -1.57
CA ARG A 17 4.65 -18.75 -1.45
C ARG A 17 5.29 -19.06 -2.79
N MET A 18 4.60 -19.80 -3.67
CA MET A 18 5.11 -20.10 -5.02
C MET A 18 5.21 -18.81 -5.85
N TRP A 19 4.23 -17.92 -5.72
CA TRP A 19 4.24 -16.61 -6.38
C TRP A 19 5.44 -15.76 -5.94
N GLY A 20 5.74 -15.72 -4.64
CA GLY A 20 6.93 -15.03 -4.12
C GLY A 20 8.24 -15.54 -4.72
N ARG A 21 8.38 -16.87 -4.87
CA ARG A 21 9.55 -17.48 -5.55
C ARG A 21 9.63 -17.10 -7.02
N LEU A 22 8.49 -17.13 -7.71
CA LEU A 22 8.40 -16.75 -9.12
C LEU A 22 8.79 -15.27 -9.32
N VAL A 23 8.33 -14.37 -8.45
CA VAL A 23 8.74 -12.96 -8.46
C VAL A 23 10.25 -12.85 -8.24
N GLY A 24 10.82 -13.61 -7.30
CA GLY A 24 12.26 -13.70 -7.09
C GLY A 24 13.03 -14.03 -8.38
N LEU A 25 12.62 -15.10 -9.06
CA LEU A 25 13.22 -15.51 -10.33
C LEU A 25 13.02 -14.47 -11.44
N ALA A 26 11.84 -13.84 -11.51
CA ALA A 26 11.50 -12.83 -12.50
C ALA A 26 12.31 -11.53 -12.38
N TYR A 27 12.84 -11.22 -11.19
CA TYR A 27 13.80 -10.12 -11.03
C TYR A 27 15.23 -10.59 -11.27
N ILE A 28 15.64 -11.69 -10.62
CA ILE A 28 17.05 -12.09 -10.56
C ILE A 28 17.55 -12.63 -11.90
N LEU A 29 16.79 -13.49 -12.59
CA LEU A 29 17.25 -14.11 -13.84
C LEU A 29 17.42 -13.08 -14.97
N PRO A 30 16.44 -12.20 -15.27
CA PRO A 30 16.63 -11.17 -16.28
C PRO A 30 17.73 -10.18 -15.89
N ALA A 31 17.84 -9.81 -14.61
CA ALA A 31 18.90 -8.94 -14.13
C ALA A 31 20.30 -9.53 -14.42
N ALA A 32 20.53 -10.80 -14.06
CA ALA A 32 21.79 -11.48 -14.32
C ALA A 32 22.10 -11.58 -15.82
N TYR A 33 21.09 -11.93 -16.63
CA TYR A 33 21.23 -12.01 -18.07
C TYR A 33 21.58 -10.66 -18.70
N PHE A 34 20.82 -9.59 -18.42
CA PHE A 34 21.06 -8.25 -18.95
C PHE A 34 22.38 -7.67 -18.47
N TRP A 35 22.80 -7.98 -17.24
CA TRP A 35 24.09 -7.57 -16.73
C TRP A 35 25.24 -8.23 -17.51
N ARG A 36 25.18 -9.56 -17.69
CA ARG A 36 26.19 -10.32 -18.44
C ARG A 36 26.28 -9.89 -19.90
N LYS A 37 25.15 -9.54 -20.52
CA LYS A 37 25.08 -9.05 -21.90
C LYS A 37 25.48 -7.57 -22.06
N GLY A 38 25.69 -6.85 -20.96
CA GLY A 38 26.05 -5.43 -21.01
C GLY A 38 24.89 -4.51 -21.43
N TYR A 39 23.63 -4.96 -21.32
CA TYR A 39 22.46 -4.19 -21.74
C TYR A 39 22.07 -3.10 -20.74
N LEU A 40 22.64 -3.12 -19.53
CA LEU A 40 22.33 -2.16 -18.48
C LEU A 40 23.27 -0.94 -18.54
N SER A 41 22.69 0.25 -18.66
CA SER A 41 23.44 1.49 -18.49
C SER A 41 23.98 1.63 -17.06
N GLN A 42 25.03 2.43 -16.87
CA GLN A 42 25.68 2.57 -15.56
C GLN A 42 24.71 3.08 -14.47
N SER A 43 23.79 3.97 -14.84
CA SER A 43 22.72 4.43 -13.95
C SER A 43 21.73 3.30 -13.61
N LEU A 44 21.31 2.52 -14.61
CA LEU A 44 20.32 1.45 -14.42
C LEU A 44 20.86 0.29 -13.58
N LYS A 45 22.15 -0.01 -13.65
CA LYS A 45 22.82 -1.03 -12.82
C LYS A 45 22.55 -0.86 -11.32
N GLY A 46 22.67 0.37 -10.80
CA GLY A 46 22.39 0.66 -9.40
C GLY A 46 20.93 0.41 -9.01
N HIS A 47 20.00 0.76 -9.90
CA HIS A 47 18.57 0.53 -9.69
C HIS A 47 18.24 -0.97 -9.66
N VAL A 48 18.78 -1.74 -10.61
CA VAL A 48 18.59 -3.20 -10.68
C VAL A 48 19.16 -3.90 -9.44
N LEU A 49 20.36 -3.51 -8.99
CA LEU A 49 20.95 -4.06 -7.77
C LEU A 49 20.09 -3.77 -6.54
N ALA A 50 19.61 -2.54 -6.39
CA ALA A 50 18.74 -2.15 -5.29
C ALA A 50 17.42 -2.94 -5.31
N LEU A 51 16.77 -3.08 -6.47
CA LEU A 51 15.56 -3.88 -6.63
C LEU A 51 15.78 -5.35 -6.28
N CYS A 52 16.86 -5.97 -6.77
CA CYS A 52 17.22 -7.35 -6.41
C CYS A 52 17.48 -7.49 -4.91
N GLY A 53 18.14 -6.51 -4.28
CA GLY A 53 18.36 -6.48 -2.84
C GLY A 53 17.06 -6.44 -2.05
N ILE A 54 16.10 -5.59 -2.46
CA ILE A 54 14.78 -5.50 -1.82
C ILE A 54 13.99 -6.81 -2.03
N VAL A 55 14.07 -7.45 -3.20
CA VAL A 55 13.45 -8.76 -3.46
C VAL A 55 14.01 -9.86 -2.54
N CYS A 56 15.33 -9.89 -2.35
CA CYS A 56 15.94 -10.83 -1.41
C CYS A 56 15.48 -10.55 0.03
N PHE A 57 15.44 -9.27 0.41
CA PHE A 57 14.91 -8.85 1.71
C PHE A 57 13.43 -9.22 1.89
N GLN A 58 12.59 -9.13 0.85
CA GLN A 58 11.20 -9.61 0.88
C GLN A 58 11.14 -11.11 1.23
N GLY A 59 11.98 -11.93 0.59
CA GLY A 59 12.07 -13.35 0.87
C GLY A 59 12.48 -13.65 2.31
N LEU A 60 13.48 -12.92 2.83
CA LEU A 60 13.93 -13.03 4.24
C LEU A 60 12.82 -12.63 5.23
N LEU A 61 12.13 -11.52 4.97
CA LEU A 61 11.06 -11.03 5.83
C LEU A 61 9.84 -11.97 5.80
N GLY A 62 9.49 -12.50 4.62
CA GLY A 62 8.44 -13.52 4.48
C GLY A 62 8.78 -14.81 5.21
N TRP A 63 10.04 -15.27 5.16
CA TRP A 63 10.50 -16.39 5.97
C TRP A 63 10.39 -16.10 7.47
N TYR A 64 10.81 -14.90 7.91
CA TYR A 64 10.70 -14.47 9.31
C TYR A 64 9.24 -14.46 9.80
N MET A 65 8.30 -13.97 8.98
CA MET A 65 6.86 -14.04 9.29
C MET A 65 6.40 -15.47 9.53
N VAL A 66 6.72 -16.40 8.62
CA VAL A 66 6.29 -17.80 8.73
C VAL A 66 6.92 -18.48 9.93
N LYS A 67 8.24 -18.38 10.10
CA LYS A 67 8.97 -19.00 11.23
C LYS A 67 8.34 -18.59 12.56
N SER A 68 8.05 -17.31 12.69
CA SER A 68 7.56 -16.74 13.93
C SER A 68 6.07 -16.99 14.22
N GLY A 69 5.31 -17.42 13.21
CA GLY A 69 3.95 -17.93 13.40
C GLY A 69 3.94 -19.39 13.86
N LEU A 70 5.07 -20.11 13.74
CA LEU A 70 5.21 -21.52 14.16
C LEU A 70 5.80 -21.67 15.57
N GLU A 71 6.12 -20.57 16.25
CA GLU A 71 6.55 -20.60 17.66
C GLU A 71 5.35 -20.97 18.52
N GLU A 72 5.32 -22.21 19.00
CA GLU A 72 4.29 -22.72 19.90
C GLU A 72 4.29 -21.91 21.20
N LYS A 73 3.13 -21.39 21.58
CA LYS A 73 2.88 -20.93 22.95
C LYS A 73 2.38 -22.16 23.72
N PRO A 74 3.15 -22.69 24.70
CA PRO A 74 2.81 -23.94 25.38
C PRO A 74 1.41 -23.95 26.03
N ASP A 75 0.87 -22.76 26.33
CA ASP A 75 -0.37 -22.57 27.07
C ASP A 75 -1.49 -21.86 26.28
N SER A 76 -1.38 -21.70 24.95
CA SER A 76 -2.44 -21.05 24.16
C SER A 76 -2.99 -21.94 23.03
N HIS A 77 -4.30 -22.17 23.07
CA HIS A 77 -5.07 -22.74 21.96
C HIS A 77 -5.36 -21.69 20.87
N ASP A 78 -4.59 -20.61 20.81
CA ASP A 78 -4.81 -19.56 19.83
C ASP A 78 -4.40 -20.05 18.45
N ILE A 79 -5.23 -19.69 17.47
CA ILE A 79 -4.90 -19.85 16.05
C ILE A 79 -3.55 -19.17 15.80
N PRO A 80 -2.54 -19.85 15.22
CA PRO A 80 -1.26 -19.23 14.89
C PRO A 80 -1.47 -17.96 14.04
N ARG A 81 -1.13 -16.78 14.57
CA ARG A 81 -1.27 -15.49 13.87
C ARG A 81 0.08 -14.84 13.68
N VAL A 82 0.29 -14.29 12.49
CA VAL A 82 1.44 -13.43 12.24
C VAL A 82 1.19 -12.10 12.92
N SER A 83 2.13 -11.62 13.73
CA SER A 83 2.04 -10.31 14.34
C SER A 83 1.78 -9.21 13.31
N GLN A 84 0.87 -8.29 13.63
CA GLN A 84 0.54 -7.10 12.84
C GLN A 84 1.78 -6.29 12.47
N TYR A 85 2.80 -6.23 13.34
CA TYR A 85 4.06 -5.56 13.03
C TYR A 85 4.81 -6.21 11.87
N ARG A 86 4.88 -7.55 11.86
CA ARG A 86 5.56 -8.30 10.80
C ARG A 86 4.77 -8.23 9.50
N LEU A 87 3.44 -8.33 9.58
CA LEU A 87 2.54 -8.16 8.44
C LEU A 87 2.71 -6.78 7.79
N THR A 88 2.64 -5.71 8.58
CA THR A 88 2.83 -4.34 8.10
C THR A 88 4.23 -4.15 7.53
N ALA A 89 5.28 -4.67 8.19
CA ALA A 89 6.65 -4.56 7.70
C ALA A 89 6.81 -5.24 6.33
N HIS A 90 6.24 -6.43 6.16
CA HIS A 90 6.28 -7.17 4.89
C HIS A 90 5.52 -6.42 3.80
N LEU A 91 4.26 -6.06 4.06
CA LEU A 91 3.45 -5.32 3.08
C LEU A 91 4.13 -4.00 2.71
N GLY A 92 4.60 -3.23 3.69
CA GLY A 92 5.22 -1.93 3.44
C GLY A 92 6.48 -2.03 2.59
N SER A 93 7.33 -3.01 2.86
CA SER A 93 8.51 -3.25 2.04
C SER A 93 8.17 -3.79 0.65
N ALA A 94 7.09 -4.57 0.50
CA ALA A 94 6.55 -4.96 -0.80
C ALA A 94 6.00 -3.76 -1.59
N LEU A 95 5.31 -2.82 -0.94
CA LEU A 95 4.85 -1.58 -1.56
C LEU A 95 6.02 -0.69 -1.99
N VAL A 96 7.09 -0.61 -1.20
CA VAL A 96 8.33 0.10 -1.60
C VAL A 96 8.95 -0.53 -2.83
N LEU A 97 9.10 -1.86 -2.84
CA LEU A 97 9.58 -2.61 -4.01
C LEU A 97 8.72 -2.27 -5.24
N TYR A 98 7.40 -2.38 -5.11
CA TYR A 98 6.45 -2.10 -6.18
C TYR A 98 6.56 -0.67 -6.72
N CYS A 99 6.53 0.33 -5.83
CA CYS A 99 6.67 1.74 -6.21
C CYS A 99 7.98 2.01 -6.94
N TYR A 100 9.08 1.41 -6.46
CA TYR A 100 10.38 1.61 -7.07
C TYR A 100 10.49 0.94 -8.46
N SER A 101 9.94 -0.26 -8.59
CA SER A 101 9.86 -0.96 -9.88
C SER A 101 8.97 -0.23 -10.88
N LEU A 102 7.79 0.22 -10.45
CA LEU A 102 6.87 0.99 -11.27
C LEU A 102 7.53 2.29 -11.74
N TRP A 103 8.17 3.03 -10.83
CA TRP A 103 8.89 4.26 -11.16
C TRP A 103 10.00 4.02 -12.18
N THR A 104 10.79 2.97 -11.99
CA THR A 104 11.87 2.59 -12.91
C THR A 104 11.30 2.22 -14.29
N GLY A 105 10.23 1.42 -14.33
CA GLY A 105 9.53 1.06 -15.56
C GLY A 105 8.97 2.29 -16.29
N LEU A 106 8.28 3.20 -15.59
CA LEU A 106 7.78 4.45 -16.16
C LEU A 106 8.93 5.32 -16.70
N SER A 107 10.07 5.38 -16.01
CA SER A 107 11.24 6.13 -16.48
C SER A 107 11.90 5.53 -17.72
N LEU A 108 11.77 4.23 -17.96
CA LEU A 108 12.29 3.57 -19.16
C LEU A 108 11.30 3.63 -20.34
N LEU A 109 10.00 3.56 -20.05
CA LEU A 109 8.96 3.40 -21.06
C LEU A 109 8.31 4.72 -21.49
N LEU A 110 8.23 5.71 -20.59
CA LEU A 110 7.52 6.95 -20.86
C LEU A 110 8.50 8.11 -21.15
N PRO A 111 8.34 8.81 -22.29
CA PRO A 111 9.10 10.02 -22.53
C PRO A 111 8.70 11.10 -21.52
N GLN A 112 9.69 11.85 -21.05
CA GLN A 112 9.48 12.98 -20.15
C GLN A 112 9.01 14.20 -20.95
N HIS A 113 7.86 14.78 -20.56
CA HIS A 113 7.41 16.05 -21.12
C HIS A 113 7.97 17.22 -20.29
N LYS A 114 8.36 18.30 -20.97
CA LYS A 114 8.80 19.53 -20.29
C LYS A 114 7.59 20.27 -19.73
N LEU A 115 7.66 20.64 -18.46
CA LEU A 115 6.65 21.48 -17.81
C LEU A 115 7.25 22.85 -17.47
N PRO A 116 6.48 23.94 -17.58
CA PRO A 116 6.98 25.28 -17.26
C PRO A 116 7.26 25.39 -15.75
N LYS A 117 8.35 26.07 -15.40
CA LYS A 117 8.71 26.32 -13.99
C LYS A 117 7.89 27.49 -13.43
N ILE A 118 6.62 27.24 -13.13
CA ILE A 118 5.72 28.22 -12.50
C ILE A 118 5.45 27.85 -11.04
N HIS A 119 5.28 28.87 -10.19
CA HIS A 119 5.13 28.71 -8.74
C HIS A 119 3.94 27.81 -8.35
N GLN A 120 2.81 27.96 -9.05
CA GLN A 120 1.61 27.15 -8.84
C GLN A 120 1.88 25.66 -9.07
N LEU A 121 2.65 25.32 -10.11
CA LEU A 121 2.97 23.94 -10.44
C LEU A 121 4.00 23.33 -9.47
N LEU A 122 4.93 24.14 -8.95
CA LEU A 122 5.84 23.72 -7.88
C LEU A 122 5.09 23.40 -6.58
N ARG A 123 4.11 24.24 -6.20
CA ARG A 123 3.22 23.97 -5.05
C ARG A 123 2.39 22.72 -5.28
N LEU A 124 1.81 22.57 -6.47
CA LEU A 124 1.03 21.38 -6.83
C LEU A 124 1.88 20.11 -6.77
N ARG A 125 3.13 20.15 -7.25
CA ARG A 125 4.08 19.04 -7.13
C ARG A 125 4.36 18.68 -5.68
N LYS A 126 4.71 19.67 -4.84
CA LYS A 126 4.95 19.42 -3.40
C LYS A 126 3.72 18.79 -2.73
N PHE A 127 2.53 19.31 -3.04
CA PHE A 127 1.29 18.76 -2.52
C PHE A 127 1.05 17.33 -3.02
N ALA A 128 1.30 17.03 -4.30
CA ALA A 128 1.20 15.67 -4.85
C ALA A 128 2.16 14.67 -4.16
N TYR A 129 3.40 15.07 -3.84
CA TYR A 129 4.30 14.24 -3.05
C TYR A 129 3.76 13.99 -1.62
N GLY A 130 3.26 15.04 -0.97
CA GLY A 130 2.62 14.91 0.35
C GLY A 130 1.41 13.98 0.33
N THR A 131 0.51 14.15 -0.64
CA THR A 131 -0.66 13.27 -0.84
C THR A 131 -0.24 11.84 -1.13
N SER A 132 0.82 11.62 -1.94
CA SER A 132 1.33 10.27 -2.21
C SER A 132 1.89 9.61 -0.95
N GLY A 133 2.58 10.37 -0.10
CA GLY A 133 3.03 9.89 1.21
C GLY A 133 1.87 9.52 2.14
N LEU A 134 0.80 10.32 2.15
CA LEU A 134 -0.41 10.04 2.91
C LEU A 134 -1.15 8.78 2.42
N ILE A 135 -1.24 8.57 1.10
CA ILE A 135 -1.80 7.34 0.50
C ILE A 135 -0.99 6.13 0.95
N PHE A 136 0.34 6.21 0.88
CA PHE A 136 1.22 5.13 1.33
C PHE A 136 1.03 4.83 2.83
N LEU A 137 0.96 5.86 3.68
CA LEU A 137 0.71 5.70 5.10
C LEU A 137 -0.67 5.07 5.39
N THR A 138 -1.70 5.46 4.62
CA THR A 138 -3.05 4.88 4.72
C THR A 138 -3.06 3.41 4.33
N ALA A 139 -2.28 3.01 3.31
CA ALA A 139 -2.11 1.62 2.93
C ALA A 139 -1.43 0.80 4.05
N LEU A 140 -0.42 1.38 4.73
CA LEU A 140 0.24 0.74 5.88
C LEU A 140 -0.70 0.61 7.09
N SER A 141 -1.49 1.62 7.42
CA SER A 141 -2.45 1.51 8.52
C SER A 141 -3.50 0.44 8.26
N GLY A 142 -3.86 0.20 7.00
CA GLY A 142 -4.72 -0.92 6.61
C GLY A 142 -4.14 -2.30 6.93
N ALA A 143 -2.81 -2.46 6.93
CA ALA A 143 -2.16 -3.70 7.34
C ALA A 143 -2.28 -3.96 8.85
N PHE A 144 -2.23 -2.91 9.67
CA PHE A 144 -2.53 -3.02 11.10
C PHE A 144 -3.99 -3.39 11.33
N VAL A 145 -4.93 -2.79 10.59
CA VAL A 145 -6.36 -3.13 10.66
C VAL A 145 -6.58 -4.61 10.35
N ALA A 146 -5.95 -5.13 9.29
CA ALA A 146 -6.03 -6.53 8.92
C ALA A 146 -5.35 -7.45 9.95
N GLY A 147 -4.17 -7.07 10.46
CA GLY A 147 -3.41 -7.89 11.40
C GLY A 147 -4.02 -8.00 12.80
N LEU A 148 -4.85 -7.03 13.19
CA LEU A 148 -5.57 -7.02 14.48
C LEU A 148 -7.04 -7.46 14.36
N ASP A 149 -7.49 -7.86 13.17
CA ASP A 149 -8.92 -8.08 12.87
C ASP A 149 -9.80 -6.85 13.22
N ALA A 150 -9.21 -5.66 13.24
CA ALA A 150 -9.83 -4.44 13.72
C ALA A 150 -11.00 -3.97 12.84
N GLY A 151 -11.10 -4.49 11.61
CA GLY A 151 -12.24 -4.26 10.72
C GLY A 151 -13.57 -4.78 11.25
N LEU A 152 -13.55 -5.68 12.25
CA LEU A 152 -14.73 -6.28 12.88
C LEU A 152 -15.17 -5.60 14.18
N VAL A 153 -14.48 -4.54 14.62
CA VAL A 153 -14.75 -3.90 15.92
C VAL A 153 -15.98 -3.00 15.83
N TYR A 154 -15.94 -1.99 14.95
CA TYR A 154 -17.10 -1.15 14.65
C TYR A 154 -17.47 -1.27 13.18
N ASN A 155 -18.70 -1.72 12.86
CA ASN A 155 -19.16 -1.91 11.48
C ASN A 155 -20.24 -0.90 11.05
N SER A 156 -20.18 0.32 11.61
CA SER A 156 -20.95 1.48 11.15
C SER A 156 -20.04 2.56 10.54
N PHE A 157 -20.62 3.44 9.73
CA PHE A 157 -19.94 4.60 9.12
C PHE A 157 -20.98 5.72 8.90
N PRO A 158 -20.64 7.01 9.11
CA PRO A 158 -19.32 7.56 9.45
C PRO A 158 -18.96 7.47 10.93
N LYS A 159 -19.95 7.26 11.81
CA LYS A 159 -19.75 7.02 13.24
C LYS A 159 -19.13 5.64 13.51
N MET A 160 -18.61 5.45 14.71
CA MET A 160 -18.17 4.17 15.27
C MET A 160 -19.17 3.79 16.38
N GLY A 161 -20.12 2.91 16.03
CA GLY A 161 -21.33 2.72 16.82
C GLY A 161 -22.18 3.99 16.84
N GLU A 162 -22.61 4.40 18.03
CA GLU A 162 -23.38 5.63 18.24
C GLU A 162 -22.54 6.91 18.33
N ARG A 163 -21.21 6.77 18.42
CA ARG A 163 -20.27 7.87 18.72
C ARG A 163 -19.37 8.20 17.54
N TRP A 164 -18.90 9.43 17.48
CA TRP A 164 -17.87 9.85 16.51
C TRP A 164 -16.46 9.45 16.95
N ILE A 165 -16.22 9.49 18.26
CA ILE A 165 -14.97 9.13 18.91
C ILE A 165 -15.32 8.10 19.98
N PRO A 166 -14.85 6.84 19.86
CA PRO A 166 -15.03 5.81 20.88
C PRO A 166 -14.29 6.15 22.19
N ASP A 167 -14.80 5.66 23.32
CA ASP A 167 -14.20 5.93 24.64
C ASP A 167 -12.95 5.08 24.92
N ASP A 168 -12.83 3.95 24.21
CA ASP A 168 -11.80 2.93 24.39
C ASP A 168 -10.55 3.17 23.54
N LEU A 169 -10.43 4.32 22.86
CA LEU A 169 -9.25 4.68 22.04
C LEU A 169 -7.94 4.71 22.84
N LEU A 170 -7.99 4.92 24.15
CA LEU A 170 -6.82 5.02 25.02
C LEU A 170 -6.83 3.96 26.13
N ALA A 171 -7.55 2.86 25.93
CA ALA A 171 -7.74 1.82 26.93
C ALA A 171 -6.44 1.10 27.34
N PHE A 172 -5.42 1.06 26.48
CA PHE A 172 -4.18 0.33 26.74
C PHE A 172 -3.09 1.22 27.39
N SER A 173 -2.28 0.62 28.25
CA SER A 173 -1.10 1.26 28.86
C SER A 173 0.19 0.50 28.52
N PRO A 174 1.29 1.17 28.15
CA PRO A 174 1.42 2.61 27.95
C PRO A 174 0.65 3.13 26.73
N MET A 175 0.40 4.44 26.68
CA MET A 175 -0.45 5.09 25.65
C MET A 175 -0.05 4.73 24.21
N THR A 176 1.25 4.51 23.97
CA THR A 176 1.81 4.13 22.67
C THR A 176 1.28 2.80 22.13
N LYS A 177 0.87 1.88 23.02
CA LYS A 177 0.25 0.61 22.59
C LYS A 177 -1.07 0.83 21.87
N ASN A 178 -1.81 1.89 22.20
CA ASN A 178 -3.09 2.12 21.52
C ASN A 178 -2.91 2.36 20.02
N ILE A 179 -1.85 3.03 19.61
CA ILE A 179 -1.60 3.37 18.21
C ILE A 179 -1.39 2.11 17.34
N PHE A 180 -0.86 1.03 17.92
CA PHE A 180 -0.41 -0.15 17.15
C PHE A 180 -1.04 -1.49 17.56
N GLU A 181 -1.66 -1.56 18.73
CA GLU A 181 -2.17 -2.80 19.34
C GLU A 181 -3.63 -2.70 19.75
N ASN A 182 -4.19 -1.50 19.94
CA ASN A 182 -5.62 -1.33 20.25
C ASN A 182 -6.42 -1.36 18.93
N PRO A 183 -7.27 -2.38 18.70
CA PRO A 183 -8.03 -2.51 17.47
C PRO A 183 -8.94 -1.31 17.19
N THR A 184 -9.58 -0.74 18.21
CA THR A 184 -10.46 0.43 18.05
C THR A 184 -9.69 1.63 17.54
N THR A 185 -8.53 1.91 18.13
CA THR A 185 -7.67 3.04 17.75
C THR A 185 -7.10 2.86 16.36
N VAL A 186 -6.59 1.67 16.03
CA VAL A 186 -6.09 1.34 14.69
C VAL A 186 -7.18 1.49 13.63
N GLN A 187 -8.41 1.04 13.93
CA GLN A 187 -9.55 1.20 13.04
C GLN A 187 -9.92 2.69 12.86
N PHE A 188 -9.97 3.46 13.95
CA PHE A 188 -10.24 4.90 13.93
C PHE A 188 -9.20 5.65 13.09
N ASP A 189 -7.91 5.44 13.36
CA ASP A 189 -6.80 6.07 12.65
C ASP A 189 -6.85 5.78 11.15
N HIS A 190 -7.12 4.52 10.77
CA HIS A 190 -7.25 4.16 9.36
C HIS A 190 -8.43 4.88 8.69
N ARG A 191 -9.57 5.04 9.36
CA ARG A 191 -10.72 5.82 8.84
C ARG A 191 -10.35 7.28 8.60
N ILE A 192 -9.69 7.91 9.58
CA ILE A 192 -9.25 9.32 9.47
C ILE A 192 -8.23 9.49 8.35
N LEU A 193 -7.27 8.58 8.23
CA LEU A 193 -6.29 8.56 7.14
C LEU A 193 -6.96 8.38 5.76
N GLY A 194 -7.97 7.51 5.66
CA GLY A 194 -8.76 7.31 4.45
C GLY A 194 -9.53 8.56 4.02
N ILE A 195 -10.27 9.20 4.95
CA ILE A 195 -10.99 10.46 4.71
C ILE A 195 -10.01 11.56 4.28
N SER A 196 -8.90 11.69 5.01
CA SER A 196 -7.86 12.69 4.74
C SER A 196 -7.22 12.47 3.37
N SER A 197 -6.98 11.22 2.97
CA SER A 197 -6.45 10.86 1.66
C SER A 197 -7.39 11.28 0.53
N VAL A 198 -8.68 10.92 0.60
CA VAL A 198 -9.67 11.29 -0.43
C VAL A 198 -9.82 12.81 -0.50
N ALA A 199 -9.88 13.51 0.64
CA ALA A 199 -9.94 14.97 0.68
C ALA A 199 -8.71 15.61 0.02
N ALA A 200 -7.50 15.14 0.36
CA ALA A 200 -6.26 15.64 -0.22
C ALA A 200 -6.20 15.38 -1.74
N ILE A 201 -6.64 14.22 -2.22
CA ILE A 201 -6.70 13.88 -3.65
C ILE A 201 -7.72 14.77 -4.38
N THR A 202 -8.89 15.00 -3.79
CA THR A 202 -9.91 15.88 -4.38
C THR A 202 -9.43 17.32 -4.46
N ILE A 203 -8.80 17.85 -3.40
CA ILE A 203 -8.19 19.19 -3.44
C ILE A 203 -7.10 19.24 -4.51
N LEU A 204 -6.25 18.22 -4.58
CA LEU A 204 -5.16 18.12 -5.55
C LEU A 204 -5.70 18.15 -6.99
N TYR A 205 -6.77 17.40 -7.27
CA TYR A 205 -7.47 17.44 -8.56
C TYR A 205 -8.05 18.82 -8.87
N LEU A 206 -8.76 19.43 -7.93
CA LEU A 206 -9.38 20.75 -8.12
C LEU A 206 -8.34 21.85 -8.39
N LEU A 207 -7.20 21.82 -7.69
CA LEU A 207 -6.08 22.72 -7.94
C LEU A 207 -5.46 22.50 -9.32
N SER A 208 -5.37 21.25 -9.79
CA SER A 208 -4.82 20.94 -11.11
C SER A 208 -5.65 21.53 -12.26
N ARG A 209 -6.97 21.66 -12.09
CA ARG A 209 -7.86 22.23 -13.12
C ARG A 209 -7.58 23.70 -13.45
N LYS A 210 -6.89 24.41 -12.56
CA LYS A 210 -6.51 25.82 -12.74
C LYS A 210 -5.21 25.98 -13.55
N ILE A 211 -4.55 24.88 -13.91
CA ILE A 211 -3.26 24.88 -14.59
C ILE A 211 -3.38 24.19 -15.95
N SER A 212 -2.79 24.77 -16.99
CA SER A 212 -2.67 24.10 -18.29
C SER A 212 -1.64 22.97 -18.19
N LEU A 213 -2.11 21.73 -18.30
CA LEU A 213 -1.30 20.52 -18.13
C LEU A 213 -1.38 19.63 -19.38
N PRO A 214 -0.29 18.93 -19.75
CA PRO A 214 -0.31 17.93 -20.81
C PRO A 214 -1.41 16.89 -20.60
N ARG A 215 -1.93 16.32 -21.69
CA ARG A 215 -3.05 15.35 -21.66
C ARG A 215 -2.76 14.19 -20.69
N ARG A 216 -1.56 13.61 -20.75
CA ARG A 216 -1.17 12.48 -19.88
C ARG A 216 -1.14 12.84 -18.40
N THR A 217 -0.66 14.04 -18.06
CA THR A 217 -0.69 14.56 -16.68
C THR A 217 -2.12 14.78 -16.19
N ARG A 218 -3.00 15.34 -17.04
CA ARG A 218 -4.43 15.49 -16.71
C ARG A 218 -5.12 14.14 -16.49
N MET A 219 -4.78 13.14 -17.32
CA MET A 219 -5.27 11.77 -17.14
C MET A 219 -4.79 11.20 -15.80
N ALA A 220 -3.52 11.37 -15.43
CA ALA A 220 -3.02 10.90 -14.12
C ALA A 220 -3.78 11.51 -12.93
N PHE A 221 -4.08 12.83 -12.96
CA PHE A 221 -4.91 13.46 -11.93
C PHE A 221 -6.34 12.89 -11.89
N ALA A 222 -6.98 12.72 -13.06
CA ALA A 222 -8.34 12.19 -13.14
C ALA A 222 -8.40 10.72 -12.69
N SER A 223 -7.46 9.88 -13.14
CA SER A 223 -7.36 8.48 -12.74
C SER A 223 -7.12 8.33 -11.25
N LEU A 224 -6.23 9.14 -10.65
CA LEU A 224 -6.02 9.15 -9.20
C LEU A 224 -7.31 9.46 -8.44
N LEU A 225 -8.06 10.48 -8.89
CA LEU A 225 -9.35 10.85 -8.29
C LEU A 225 -10.37 9.70 -8.41
N THR A 226 -10.56 9.16 -9.61
CA THR A 226 -11.52 8.08 -9.85
C THR A 226 -11.20 6.86 -8.98
N VAL A 227 -9.95 6.43 -8.95
CA VAL A 227 -9.53 5.28 -8.13
C VAL A 227 -9.67 5.59 -6.63
N ALA A 228 -9.48 6.84 -6.18
CA ALA A 228 -9.69 7.20 -4.77
C ALA A 228 -11.14 7.02 -4.32
N TYR A 229 -12.10 7.43 -5.16
CA TYR A 229 -13.53 7.26 -4.85
C TYR A 229 -13.96 5.78 -4.93
N LEU A 230 -13.41 5.01 -5.86
CA LEU A 230 -13.62 3.55 -5.88
C LEU A 230 -13.04 2.91 -4.61
N GLN A 231 -11.85 3.33 -4.19
CA GLN A 231 -11.18 2.79 -3.02
C GLN A 231 -11.94 3.06 -1.72
N VAL A 232 -12.42 4.30 -1.51
CA VAL A 232 -13.20 4.60 -0.30
C VAL A 232 -14.54 3.87 -0.30
N THR A 233 -15.16 3.70 -1.47
CA THR A 233 -16.37 2.88 -1.61
C THR A 233 -16.09 1.43 -1.20
N LEU A 234 -15.02 0.83 -1.72
CA LEU A 234 -14.60 -0.53 -1.33
C LEU A 234 -14.30 -0.63 0.17
N GLY A 235 -13.66 0.36 0.77
CA GLY A 235 -13.34 0.39 2.20
C GLY A 235 -14.58 0.45 3.07
N ILE A 236 -15.52 1.35 2.74
CA ILE A 236 -16.80 1.46 3.44
C ILE A 236 -17.63 0.18 3.25
N SER A 237 -17.69 -0.38 2.05
CA SER A 237 -18.40 -1.65 1.82
C SER A 237 -17.77 -2.81 2.58
N THR A 238 -16.44 -2.91 2.64
CA THR A 238 -15.71 -3.92 3.44
C THR A 238 -16.10 -3.81 4.91
N LEU A 239 -16.18 -2.58 5.42
CA LEU A 239 -16.55 -2.31 6.79
C LEU A 239 -18.00 -2.68 7.11
N LEU A 240 -18.96 -2.19 6.31
CA LEU A 240 -20.40 -2.38 6.57
C LEU A 240 -20.84 -3.84 6.41
N LEU A 241 -20.14 -4.60 5.57
CA LEU A 241 -20.46 -6.00 5.30
C LEU A 241 -19.64 -7.00 6.15
N TYR A 242 -19.02 -6.53 7.24
CA TYR A 242 -18.27 -7.37 8.18
C TYR A 242 -17.07 -8.10 7.55
N VAL A 243 -16.28 -7.37 6.76
CA VAL A 243 -15.00 -7.80 6.18
C VAL A 243 -15.08 -9.11 5.36
N PRO A 244 -15.97 -9.24 4.35
CA PRO A 244 -15.98 -10.42 3.49
C PRO A 244 -14.63 -10.54 2.76
N THR A 245 -13.99 -11.71 2.79
CA THR A 245 -12.64 -11.91 2.24
C THR A 245 -12.48 -11.42 0.79
N PRO A 246 -13.42 -11.67 -0.16
CA PRO A 246 -13.29 -11.15 -1.52
C PRO A 246 -13.27 -9.61 -1.58
N LEU A 247 -14.07 -8.96 -0.75
CA LEU A 247 -14.17 -7.50 -0.73
C LEU A 247 -12.96 -6.87 -0.05
N ALA A 248 -12.49 -7.44 1.07
CA ALA A 248 -11.26 -7.04 1.72
C ALA A 248 -10.03 -7.19 0.81
N ALA A 249 -9.92 -8.31 0.08
CA ALA A 249 -8.85 -8.52 -0.89
C ALA A 249 -8.94 -7.54 -2.08
N THR A 250 -10.15 -7.22 -2.53
CA THR A 250 -10.38 -6.21 -3.58
C THR A 250 -10.00 -4.81 -3.09
N HIS A 251 -10.33 -4.46 -1.85
CA HIS A 251 -9.92 -3.21 -1.22
C HIS A 251 -8.40 -3.12 -1.09
N GLN A 252 -7.71 -4.19 -0.69
CA GLN A 252 -6.24 -4.22 -0.64
C GLN A 252 -5.62 -4.05 -2.04
N SER A 253 -6.20 -4.71 -3.06
CA SER A 253 -5.77 -4.56 -4.46
C SER A 253 -6.02 -3.15 -5.01
N GLY A 254 -7.16 -2.55 -4.66
CA GLY A 254 -7.51 -1.17 -4.99
C GLY A 254 -6.57 -0.16 -4.33
N SER A 255 -6.06 -0.44 -3.12
CA SER A 255 -5.04 0.38 -2.46
C SER A 255 -3.74 0.42 -3.27
N LEU A 256 -3.30 -0.73 -3.80
CA LEU A 256 -2.14 -0.82 -4.70
C LEU A 256 -2.37 -0.05 -6.01
N MET A 257 -3.58 -0.15 -6.58
CA MET A 257 -3.96 0.61 -7.78
C MET A 257 -3.95 2.12 -7.50
N LEU A 258 -4.45 2.56 -6.34
CA LEU A 258 -4.43 3.95 -5.92
C LEU A 258 -3.00 4.48 -5.79
N LEU A 259 -2.13 3.71 -5.15
CA LEU A 259 -0.71 4.02 -5.02
C LEU A 259 -0.02 4.07 -6.39
N SER A 260 -0.42 3.20 -7.32
CA SER A 260 0.08 3.21 -8.70
C SER A 260 -0.25 4.50 -9.43
N MET A 261 -1.50 4.98 -9.29
CA MET A 261 -1.92 6.27 -9.87
C MET A 261 -1.17 7.44 -9.22
N ALA A 262 -0.89 7.36 -7.92
CA ALA A 262 -0.13 8.38 -7.21
C ALA A 262 1.32 8.45 -7.71
N VAL A 263 2.00 7.29 -7.83
CA VAL A 263 3.36 7.17 -8.40
C VAL A 263 3.40 7.66 -9.84
N TRP A 264 2.40 7.31 -10.66
CA TRP A 264 2.31 7.82 -12.02
C TRP A 264 2.18 9.34 -12.05
N LEU A 265 1.30 9.91 -11.22
CA LEU A 265 1.11 11.35 -11.13
C LEU A 265 2.41 12.09 -10.74
N ILE A 266 3.10 11.66 -9.68
CA ILE A 266 4.36 12.31 -9.28
C ILE A 266 5.45 12.16 -10.34
N HIS A 267 5.43 11.07 -11.13
CA HIS A 267 6.34 10.85 -12.25
C HIS A 267 6.10 11.87 -13.38
N GLU A 268 4.84 12.10 -13.77
CA GLU A 268 4.49 13.13 -14.76
C GLU A 268 4.94 14.54 -14.32
N LEU A 269 4.90 14.82 -13.01
CA LEU A 269 5.29 16.11 -12.43
C LEU A 269 6.82 16.30 -12.29
N ARG A 270 7.65 15.30 -12.66
CA ARG A 270 9.12 15.45 -12.71
C ARG A 270 9.59 16.34 -13.87
N GLY A 271 8.73 16.58 -14.86
CA GLY A 271 9.00 17.44 -16.01
C GLY A 271 9.35 18.90 -15.69
N ILE A 272 9.17 19.33 -14.44
CA ILE A 272 9.50 20.68 -14.00
C ILE A 272 11.02 20.80 -13.79
N PRO A 273 11.70 21.77 -14.43
CA PRO A 273 13.12 22.02 -14.23
C PRO A 273 13.46 22.20 -12.75
N LYS A 274 14.62 21.67 -12.33
CA LYS A 274 15.16 21.88 -10.98
C LYS A 274 15.35 23.38 -10.71
#